data_AF-A0A154M5I2-F1
#
_entry.id   AF-A0A154M5I2-F1
#
_cell.length_a   1.000
_cell.length_b   1.000
_cell.length_c   1.000
_cell.angle_alpha   90.00
_cell.angle_beta   90.00
_cell.angle_gamma   90.00
#
_symmetry.space_group_name_H-M   'P 1'
#
loop_
_entity.id
_entity.type
_entity.pdbx_description
1 polymer ?
#
loop_
_entity_poly.entity_id
_entity_poly.type
_entity_poly.pdbx_seq_one_letter_code
_entity_poly.pdbx_strand_id
1 'polypeptide(L)' 'MSRQVQLRWESRTVVVDGPRGPAETVVYPGITLTRPRHGHVVDELWLPVGEAAPTVADDEALIAAMRDAWRWSASAA' A
#
# COMPACT_ATOMS: atom_id res chain seq x y z
N MET A 1 12.74 -19.91 -9.09
CA MET A 1 12.52 -18.97 -7.96
C MET A 1 11.29 -18.13 -8.29
N SER A 2 10.17 -18.28 -7.56
CA SER A 2 8.97 -17.46 -7.78
C SER A 2 9.15 -16.11 -7.10
N ARG A 3 9.12 -15.03 -7.88
CA ARG A 3 8.99 -13.67 -7.32
C ARG A 3 7.49 -13.39 -7.24
N GLN A 4 7.00 -13.07 -6.05
CA GLN A 4 5.59 -12.86 -5.78
C GLN A 4 5.37 -11.42 -5.34
N VAL A 5 4.19 -10.89 -5.65
CA VAL A 5 3.68 -9.64 -5.11
C VAL A 5 2.41 -9.99 -4.37
N GLN A 6 2.31 -9.61 -3.11
CA GLN A 6 1.18 -9.92 -2.25
C GLN A 6 0.41 -8.63 -1.97
N LEU A 7 -0.92 -8.71 -2.07
CA LEU A 7 -1.83 -7.63 -1.77
C LEU A 7 -2.62 -7.97 -0.51
N ARG A 8 -2.76 -7.02 0.40
CA ARG A 8 -3.61 -7.15 1.58
C ARG A 8 -4.46 -5.90 1.72
N TRP A 9 -5.77 -6.07 1.80
CA TRP A 9 -6.67 -5.01 2.22
C TRP A 9 -6.53 -4.80 3.73
N GLU A 10 -6.21 -3.59 4.16
CA GLU A 10 -6.07 -3.24 5.58
C GLU A 10 -6.40 -1.77 5.83
N SER A 11 -6.88 -1.46 7.04
CA SER A 11 -7.04 -0.07 7.48
C SER A 11 -5.81 0.38 8.26
N ARG A 12 -5.32 1.59 7.99
CA ARG A 12 -4.28 2.25 8.81
C ARG A 12 -4.89 3.35 9.65
N THR A 13 -4.47 3.38 10.91
CA THR A 13 -4.83 4.45 11.85
C THR A 13 -3.72 5.48 11.85
N VAL A 14 -4.07 6.74 11.60
CA VAL A 14 -3.16 7.88 11.59
C VAL A 14 -3.58 8.82 12.70
N VAL A 15 -2.64 9.18 13.56
CA VAL A 15 -2.86 10.20 14.59
C VAL A 15 -2.31 11.51 14.04
N VAL A 16 -3.18 12.52 13.98
CA VAL A 16 -2.86 13.86 13.50
C VAL A 16 -2.88 14.81 14.68
N ASP A 17 -1.73 15.39 15.00
CA ASP A 17 -1.65 16.42 16.04
C ASP A 17 -2.26 17.73 15.52
N GLY A 18 -3.28 18.22 16.21
CA GLY A 18 -3.89 19.50 15.91
C GLY A 18 -3.03 20.66 16.44
N PRO A 19 -2.79 21.75 15.68
CA PRO A 19 -1.92 22.85 16.13
C PRO A 19 -2.41 23.58 17.40
N ARG A 20 -3.68 23.39 17.82
CA ARG A 20 -4.26 23.99 19.03
C ARG A 20 -5.30 23.09 19.73
N GLY A 21 -5.31 21.78 19.46
CA GLY A 21 -6.35 20.86 19.94
C GLY A 21 -5.80 19.47 20.27
N PRO A 22 -6.64 18.58 20.85
CA PRO A 22 -6.24 17.20 21.08
C PRO A 22 -5.92 16.51 19.75
N ALA A 23 -5.01 15.53 19.79
CA ALA A 23 -4.68 14.71 18.63
C ALA A 23 -5.93 14.00 18.11
N GLU A 24 -6.13 14.04 16.80
CA GLU A 24 -7.24 13.39 16.11
C GLU A 24 -6.78 12.06 15.54
N THR A 25 -7.55 11.01 15.80
CA THR A 25 -7.28 9.67 15.27
C THR A 25 -8.17 9.42 14.06
N VAL A 26 -7.58 9.26 12.88
CA VAL A 26 -8.29 8.98 11.64
C VAL A 26 -7.95 7.58 11.13
N VAL A 27 -8.95 6.86 10.62
CA VAL A 27 -8.79 5.48 10.12
C VAL A 27 -9.06 5.45 8.63
N TYR A 28 -8.03 5.13 7.84
CA TYR A 28 -8.11 5.07 6.39
C TYR A 28 -8.08 3.62 5.90
N PRO A 29 -9.04 3.18 5.07
CA PRO A 29 -8.89 1.91 4.35
C PRO A 29 -7.76 2.03 3.32
N GLY A 30 -7.15 0.91 2.98
CA GLY A 30 -6.08 0.90 2.01
C GLY A 30 -5.62 -0.51 1.62
N ILE A 31 -4.65 -0.54 0.73
CA ILE A 31 -4.05 -1.76 0.22
C ILE A 31 -2.56 -1.74 0.50
N THR A 32 -2.09 -2.74 1.22
CA THR A 32 -0.66 -2.99 1.38
C THR A 32 -0.19 -3.95 0.30
N LEU A 33 0.80 -3.49 -0.45
CA LEU A 33 1.55 -4.26 -1.41
C LEU A 33 2.88 -4.65 -0.79
N THR A 34 3.11 -5.95 -0.59
CA THR A 34 4.38 -6.48 -0.09
C THR A 34 5.10 -7.29 -1.16
N ARG A 35 6.43 -7.20 -1.15
CA ARG A 35 7.30 -8.00 -2.02
C ARG A 35 8.12 -8.96 -1.17
N PRO A 36 7.73 -10.24 -1.04
CA PRO A 36 8.55 -11.23 -0.38
C PRO A 36 9.68 -11.73 -1.29
N ARG A 37 10.89 -11.87 -0.72
CA ARG A 37 12.03 -12.58 -1.31
C ARG A 37 12.58 -13.55 -0.26
N HIS A 38 12.63 -14.85 -0.60
CA HIS A 38 13.08 -15.90 0.33
C HIS A 38 12.33 -15.93 1.68
N GLY A 39 11.02 -15.63 1.67
CA GLY A 39 10.20 -15.61 2.89
C GLY A 39 10.30 -14.32 3.71
N HIS A 40 11.11 -13.34 3.28
CA HIS A 40 11.25 -12.04 3.94
C HIS A 40 10.64 -10.92 3.08
N VAL A 41 9.88 -10.02 3.70
CA VAL A 41 9.39 -8.81 3.02
C VAL A 41 10.59 -7.89 2.78
N VAL A 42 10.92 -7.67 1.51
CA VAL A 42 12.03 -6.79 1.10
C VAL A 42 11.56 -5.40 0.71
N ASP A 43 10.26 -5.23 0.48
CA ASP A 43 9.63 -3.92 0.37
C ASP A 43 8.15 -3.99 0.72
N GLU A 44 7.64 -2.87 1.22
CA GLU A 44 6.25 -2.65 1.56
C GLU A 44 5.82 -1.26 1.10
N LEU A 45 4.69 -1.19 0.40
CA LEU A 45 4.03 0.04 0.02
C LEU A 45 2.57 -0.02 0.46
N TRP A 46 2.09 1.03 1.11
CA TRP A 46 0.68 1.18 1.43
C TRP A 46 0.04 2.26 0.56
N LEU A 47 -1.11 1.93 -0.02
CA LEU A 47 -1.91 2.83 -0.82
C LEU A 47 -3.21 3.13 -0.08
N PRO A 48 -3.49 4.40 0.26
CA PRO A 48 -4.79 4.77 0.79
C PRO A 48 -5.85 4.51 -0.28
N VAL A 49 -7.00 4.00 0.15
CA VAL A 49 -8.23 4.04 -0.63
C VAL A 49 -9.14 5.03 0.08
N GLY A 50 -9.82 5.89 -0.68
CA GLY A 50 -10.74 6.86 -0.08
C GLY A 50 -11.76 6.21 0.87
N GLU A 51 -12.27 6.97 1.84
CA GLU A 51 -13.28 6.46 2.79
C GLU A 51 -14.63 6.11 2.14
N ALA A 52 -14.88 6.66 0.94
CA ALA A 52 -16.02 6.32 0.10
C ALA A 52 -15.75 5.04 -0.73
N ALA A 53 -16.67 4.69 -1.64
CA ALA A 53 -16.42 3.59 -2.58
C ALA A 53 -15.10 3.81 -3.35
N PRO A 54 -14.30 2.75 -3.61
CA PRO A 54 -13.07 2.85 -4.39
C PRO A 54 -13.31 3.56 -5.72
N THR A 55 -12.38 4.44 -6.07
CA THR A 55 -12.46 5.28 -7.26
C THR A 55 -11.52 4.78 -8.35
N VAL A 56 -11.73 5.26 -9.58
CA VAL A 56 -10.80 5.01 -10.70
C VAL A 56 -9.38 5.49 -10.38
N ALA A 57 -9.24 6.56 -9.61
CA ALA A 57 -7.91 7.05 -9.20
C ALA A 57 -7.21 6.06 -8.26
N ASP A 58 -7.96 5.39 -7.38
CA ASP A 58 -7.42 4.35 -6.49
C ASP A 58 -6.98 3.12 -7.31
N ASP A 59 -7.79 2.74 -8.31
CA ASP A 59 -7.45 1.63 -9.23
C ASP A 59 -6.17 1.92 -10.02
N GLU A 60 -6.05 3.11 -10.62
CA GLU A 60 -4.86 3.52 -11.37
C GLU A 60 -3.61 3.58 -10.48
N ALA A 61 -3.75 4.06 -9.25
CA ALA A 61 -2.65 4.06 -8.27
C ALA A 61 -2.20 2.63 -7.94
N LEU A 62 -3.14 1.71 -7.73
CA LEU A 62 -2.84 0.30 -7.49
C LEU A 62 -2.17 -0.35 -8.70
N ILE A 63 -2.69 -0.13 -9.91
CA ILE A 63 -2.13 -0.67 -11.16
C ILE A 63 -0.69 -0.19 -11.36
N ALA A 64 -0.42 1.11 -11.14
CA ALA A 64 0.92 1.67 -11.22
C ALA A 64 1.87 1.03 -10.20
N ALA A 65 1.46 0.93 -8.94
CA ALA A 65 2.25 0.31 -7.88
C ALA A 65 2.55 -1.18 -8.16
N MET A 66 1.55 -1.93 -8.65
CA MET A 66 1.73 -3.32 -9.05
C MET A 66 2.70 -3.47 -10.23
N ARG A 67 2.59 -2.59 -11.23
CA ARG A 67 3.50 -2.57 -12.38
C ARG A 67 4.94 -2.36 -11.95
N ASP A 68 5.19 -1.40 -11.07
CA ASP A 68 6.54 -1.09 -10.60
C ASP A 68 7.10 -2.22 -9.72
N ALA A 69 6.26 -2.78 -8.85
CA ALA A 69 6.59 -3.96 -8.06
C ALA A 69 7.01 -5.16 -8.93
N TRP A 70 6.28 -5.42 -10.02
CA TRP A 70 6.61 -6.49 -10.95
C TRP A 70 7.83 -6.19 -11.83
N ARG A 71 8.03 -4.95 -12.26
CA ARG A 71 9.24 -4.57 -13.01
C ARG A 71 10.51 -4.75 -12.19
N TRP A 72 10.48 -4.37 -10.91
CA TRP A 72 11.57 -4.67 -9.99
C TRP A 72 11.79 -6.19 -9.88
N SER A 73 10.70 -6.96 -9.83
CA SER A 73 10.77 -8.42 -9.87
C SER A 73 11.28 -8.98 -11.21
N ALA A 74 11.39 -8.21 -12.29
CA ALA A 74 11.97 -8.70 -13.55
C ALA A 74 13.49 -8.44 -13.66
N SER A 75 14.03 -7.43 -12.97
CA SER A 75 15.40 -6.94 -13.19
C SER A 75 16.50 -7.67 -12.40
N ALA A 76 16.44 -9.00 -12.38
CA ALA A 76 17.65 -9.78 -12.06
C ALA A 76 17.62 -11.03 -12.95
N ALA A 77 18.08 -10.84 -14.17
CA ALA A 77 18.58 -11.87 -15.08
C ALA A 77 20.11 -11.77 -15.09
#